data_AF-A0A0K6FS32-F1
#
_entry.id   AF-A0A0K6FS32-F1
#
_cell.length_a   1.000
_cell.length_b   1.000
_cell.length_c   1.000
_cell.angle_alpha   90.00
_cell.angle_beta   90.00
_cell.angle_gamma   90.00
#
_symmetry.space_group_name_H-M   'P 1'
#
loop_
_entity.id
_entity.type
_entity.pdbx_description
1 polymer ?
#
loop_
_entity_poly.entity_id
_entity_poly.type
_entity_poly.pdbx_seq_one_letter_code
_entity_poly.pdbx_strand_id
1 'polypeptide(L)'
;MGTGVWSIGGPDPAPGLSGTHNQMEGDASPTRSDAYVNNGDASSLNLEYFKHLYNLIPEGEDANFDMSVMAKHRTWTRENSIATNPHYFTAPYAGLFVSTLTHILTPRLLSNHSAEHPDGILGHDILKSFYGITGDSASLTYQPGHERIPENWYRRPDEYDIPLISLDFDKLALEHPEFFSFGGNTGKTNSFAGADLDDLTGGAYNAKDLLKGKNLICFALQASQAGMAAPASEFYSKNISPMMSSMGCPAMKRYNTSALQIYPGA
;
A
#
# COMPACT_ATOMS: atom_id res chain seq x y z
N MET A 1 -15.18 -17.44 18.82
CA MET A 1 -15.57 -16.42 17.83
C MET A 1 -15.03 -15.09 18.31
N GLY A 2 -14.21 -14.41 17.50
CA GLY A 2 -13.67 -13.10 17.86
C GLY A 2 -14.79 -12.09 18.11
N THR A 3 -14.56 -11.14 19.01
CA THR A 3 -15.54 -10.19 19.56
C THR A 3 -16.15 -9.22 18.55
N GLY A 4 -15.87 -9.37 17.25
CA GLY A 4 -16.30 -8.42 16.21
C GLY A 4 -15.66 -7.03 16.34
N VAL A 5 -14.69 -6.86 17.23
CA VAL A 5 -13.95 -5.62 17.47
C VAL A 5 -12.60 -5.72 16.77
N TRP A 6 -12.28 -4.71 15.96
CA TRP A 6 -11.03 -4.61 15.21
C TRP A 6 -10.34 -3.29 15.56
N SER A 7 -9.04 -3.33 15.84
CA SER A 7 -8.25 -2.12 16.06
C SER A 7 -7.67 -1.62 14.73
N ILE A 8 -7.71 -0.30 14.52
CA ILE A 8 -7.07 0.36 13.37
C ILE A 8 -5.56 0.58 13.58
N GLY A 9 -5.00 0.23 14.74
CA GLY A 9 -3.54 0.25 15.01
C GLY A 9 -3.16 -0.01 16.48
N GLY A 10 -1.85 0.04 16.79
CA GLY A 10 -1.29 0.03 18.14
C GLY A 10 -0.86 -1.35 18.69
N PRO A 11 0.09 -1.42 19.64
CA PRO A 11 0.60 -2.69 20.17
C PRO A 11 -0.24 -3.35 21.29
N ASP A 12 -1.31 -2.74 21.80
CA ASP A 12 -2.17 -3.32 22.86
C ASP A 12 -3.58 -2.69 22.90
N PRO A 13 -4.65 -3.43 23.34
CA PRO A 13 -4.68 -4.86 23.66
C PRO A 13 -4.83 -5.75 22.42
N ALA A 14 -4.86 -5.17 21.22
CA ALA A 14 -4.88 -5.89 19.96
C ALA A 14 -3.94 -5.18 18.97
N PRO A 15 -3.02 -5.91 18.32
CA PRO A 15 -2.05 -5.34 17.38
C PRO A 15 -2.70 -4.58 16.20
N GLY A 16 -4.00 -4.80 15.96
CA GLY A 16 -4.77 -4.13 14.92
C GLY A 16 -4.16 -4.29 13.54
N LEU A 17 -4.32 -3.28 12.70
CA LEU A 17 -3.64 -3.22 11.40
C LEU A 17 -2.11 -3.23 11.57
N SER A 18 -1.56 -2.66 12.65
CA SER A 18 -0.11 -2.56 12.85
C SER A 18 0.62 -3.91 13.00
N GLY A 19 -0.04 -4.96 13.47
CA GLY A 19 0.57 -6.31 13.57
C GLY A 19 0.15 -7.27 12.46
N THR A 20 -0.20 -6.73 11.29
CA THR A 20 -0.60 -7.52 10.12
C THR A 20 0.46 -7.49 9.02
N HIS A 21 1.73 -7.39 9.39
CA HIS A 21 2.85 -7.32 8.45
C HIS A 21 2.75 -8.42 7.38
N ASN A 22 2.89 -8.04 6.12
CA ASN A 22 2.67 -8.81 4.89
C ASN A 22 1.25 -9.35 4.64
N GLN A 23 0.31 -9.18 5.56
CA GLN A 23 -1.10 -9.52 5.38
C GLN A 23 -1.92 -8.32 4.94
N MET A 24 -1.71 -7.15 5.56
CA MET A 24 -2.41 -5.90 5.26
C MET A 24 -1.43 -4.72 5.40
N GLU A 25 -0.79 -4.56 6.56
CA GLU A 25 0.42 -3.72 6.66
C GLU A 25 1.57 -4.33 5.85
N GLY A 26 2.41 -3.51 5.22
CA GLY A 26 3.56 -3.98 4.48
C GLY A 26 4.57 -2.87 4.15
N ASP A 27 5.71 -3.32 3.62
CA ASP A 27 6.85 -2.47 3.28
C ASP A 27 6.56 -1.41 2.21
N ALA A 28 7.46 -0.43 2.12
CA ALA A 28 7.42 0.70 1.19
C ALA A 28 6.14 1.54 1.35
N SER A 29 5.70 1.75 2.59
CA SER A 29 4.57 2.62 2.92
C SER A 29 4.89 4.09 2.58
N PRO A 30 3.89 4.95 2.27
CA PRO A 30 4.14 6.35 1.92
C PRO A 30 4.86 7.12 3.03
N THR A 31 4.40 7.01 4.28
CA THR A 31 4.91 7.85 5.38
C THR A 31 5.29 7.06 6.63
N ARG A 32 5.39 5.74 6.53
CA ARG A 32 5.72 4.83 7.64
C ARG A 32 6.94 3.99 7.27
N SER A 33 7.76 3.65 8.26
CA SER A 33 8.93 2.79 8.08
C SER A 33 8.52 1.33 7.86
N ASP A 34 9.33 0.58 7.14
CA ASP A 34 9.25 -0.89 7.12
C ASP A 34 9.49 -1.46 8.53
N ALA A 35 8.70 -2.47 8.93
CA ALA A 35 8.74 -3.04 10.28
C ALA A 35 10.14 -3.55 10.67
N TYR A 36 10.82 -4.24 9.74
CA TYR A 36 12.12 -4.89 9.98
C TYR A 36 13.28 -3.92 10.23
N VAL A 37 13.17 -2.65 9.83
CA VAL A 37 14.20 -1.63 10.05
C VAL A 37 13.83 -0.62 11.13
N ASN A 38 12.66 -0.79 11.75
CA ASN A 38 12.14 0.15 12.76
C ASN A 38 11.66 -0.55 14.03
N ASN A 39 12.37 -1.59 14.48
CA ASN A 39 12.07 -2.34 15.71
C ASN A 39 10.62 -2.87 15.78
N GLY A 40 10.05 -3.22 14.62
CA GLY A 40 8.66 -3.70 14.50
C GLY A 40 7.60 -2.60 14.43
N ASP A 41 7.96 -1.32 14.55
CA ASP A 41 7.00 -0.23 14.39
C ASP A 41 6.85 0.16 12.92
N ALA A 42 5.77 -0.30 12.31
CA ALA A 42 5.36 0.10 10.96
C ALA A 42 4.15 1.06 10.94
N SER A 43 3.84 1.70 12.07
CA SER A 43 2.61 2.49 12.23
C SER A 43 2.86 3.96 12.55
N SER A 44 3.89 4.26 13.33
CA SER A 44 4.28 5.64 13.60
C SER A 44 4.77 6.33 12.34
N LEU A 45 4.35 7.58 12.14
CA LEU A 45 4.82 8.38 11.03
C LEU A 45 6.35 8.53 11.08
N ASN A 46 6.99 8.23 9.96
CA ASN A 46 8.40 8.52 9.74
C ASN A 46 8.53 9.90 9.09
N LEU A 47 9.11 10.84 9.83
CA LEU A 47 9.22 12.23 9.40
C LEU A 47 10.10 12.40 8.15
N GLU A 48 11.09 11.54 7.94
CA GLU A 48 11.95 11.61 6.75
C GLU A 48 11.20 11.18 5.49
N TYR A 49 10.31 10.20 5.59
CA TYR A 49 9.44 9.80 4.48
C TYR A 49 8.45 10.92 4.13
N PHE A 50 7.80 11.50 5.14
CA PHE A 50 6.90 12.63 4.94
C PHE A 50 7.64 13.84 4.33
N LYS A 51 8.83 14.19 4.84
CA LYS A 51 9.67 15.27 4.29
C LYS A 51 10.05 15.01 2.84
N HIS A 52 10.41 13.77 2.48
CA HIS A 52 10.69 13.43 1.10
C HIS A 52 9.47 13.72 0.21
N LEU A 53 8.28 13.22 0.57
CA LEU A 53 7.04 13.51 -0.16
C LEU A 53 6.81 15.02 -0.26
N TYR A 54 6.80 15.71 0.89
CA TYR A 54 6.52 17.14 1.01
C TYR A 54 7.39 18.00 0.09
N ASN A 55 8.67 17.62 -0.05
CA ASN A 55 9.65 18.36 -0.84
C ASN A 55 9.69 17.99 -2.35
N LEU A 56 8.84 17.07 -2.82
CA LEU A 56 8.74 16.75 -4.26
C LEU A 56 8.18 17.91 -5.11
N ILE A 57 7.46 18.83 -4.47
CA ILE A 57 6.89 20.03 -5.10
C ILE A 57 7.15 21.25 -4.20
N PRO A 58 7.33 22.46 -4.77
CA PRO A 58 7.49 23.68 -3.99
C PRO A 58 6.20 24.03 -3.24
N GLU A 59 6.33 24.64 -2.06
CA GLU A 59 5.19 25.25 -1.37
C GLU A 59 4.63 26.41 -2.19
N GLY A 60 3.30 26.57 -2.18
CA GLY A 60 2.61 27.67 -2.85
C GLY A 60 1.17 27.33 -3.23
N GLU A 61 0.47 28.32 -3.77
CA GLU A 61 -0.94 28.17 -4.20
C GLU A 61 -1.10 27.16 -5.34
N ASP A 62 -0.07 26.98 -6.16
CA ASP A 62 -0.05 26.01 -7.28
C ASP A 62 0.34 24.59 -6.85
N ALA A 63 0.62 24.36 -5.55
CA ALA A 63 1.05 23.05 -5.06
C ALA A 63 -0.07 22.01 -5.15
N ASN A 64 0.20 20.91 -5.84
CA ASN A 64 -0.72 19.78 -5.95
C ASN A 64 0.01 18.44 -5.92
N PHE A 65 -0.18 17.66 -4.85
CA PHE A 65 0.33 16.30 -4.72
C PHE A 65 -0.53 15.33 -5.55
N ASP A 66 -0.44 15.41 -6.87
CA ASP A 66 -1.20 14.58 -7.79
C ASP A 66 -0.65 13.14 -7.93
N MET A 67 -1.27 12.36 -8.83
CA MET A 67 -0.84 10.97 -9.11
C MET A 67 0.61 10.86 -9.57
N SER A 68 1.14 11.85 -10.31
CA SER A 68 2.52 11.84 -10.78
C SER A 68 3.52 12.11 -9.65
N VAL A 69 3.17 12.99 -8.71
CA VAL A 69 3.95 13.25 -7.50
C VAL A 69 3.97 12.00 -6.62
N MET A 70 2.82 11.36 -6.41
CA MET A 70 2.74 10.13 -5.63
C MET A 70 3.45 8.95 -6.29
N ALA A 71 3.46 8.85 -7.63
CA ALA A 71 4.25 7.85 -8.33
C ALA A 71 5.75 8.06 -8.09
N LYS A 72 6.27 9.29 -8.20
CA LYS A 72 7.67 9.60 -7.85
C LYS A 72 8.00 9.22 -6.41
N HIS A 73 7.09 9.52 -5.47
CA HIS A 73 7.28 9.15 -4.08
C HIS A 73 7.28 7.64 -3.88
N ARG A 74 6.39 6.91 -4.56
CA ARG A 74 6.33 5.44 -4.52
C ARG A 74 7.60 4.80 -5.08
N THR A 75 8.16 5.34 -6.16
CA THR A 75 9.47 4.92 -6.66
C THR A 75 10.52 5.08 -5.57
N TRP A 76 10.55 6.24 -4.90
CA TRP A 76 11.49 6.47 -3.82
C TRP A 76 11.29 5.52 -2.63
N THR A 77 10.05 5.31 -2.14
CA THR A 77 9.81 4.42 -1.00
C THR A 77 10.22 2.99 -1.31
N ARG A 78 9.91 2.50 -2.52
CA ARG A 78 10.36 1.18 -3.02
C ARG A 78 11.88 1.07 -3.04
N GLU A 79 12.57 2.01 -3.70
CA GLU A 79 14.03 1.96 -3.79
C GLU A 79 14.70 2.12 -2.42
N ASN A 80 14.13 2.95 -1.55
CA ASN A 80 14.61 3.10 -0.17
C ASN A 80 14.50 1.78 0.60
N SER A 81 13.37 1.07 0.52
CA SER A 81 13.22 -0.24 1.16
C SER A 81 14.22 -1.27 0.60
N ILE A 82 14.41 -1.32 -0.73
CA ILE A 82 15.43 -2.18 -1.34
C ILE A 82 16.83 -1.85 -0.82
N ALA A 83 17.16 -0.57 -0.71
CA ALA A 83 18.49 -0.10 -0.33
C ALA A 83 18.80 -0.22 1.16
N THR A 84 17.79 -0.27 2.03
CA THR A 84 17.98 -0.15 3.49
C THR A 84 17.43 -1.33 4.29
N ASN A 85 16.45 -2.07 3.77
CA ASN A 85 15.82 -3.19 4.48
C ASN A 85 16.25 -4.53 3.87
N PRO A 86 17.18 -5.30 4.50
CA PRO A 86 17.57 -6.62 4.00
C PRO A 86 16.43 -7.65 3.99
N HIS A 87 15.31 -7.36 4.66
CA HIS A 87 14.08 -8.15 4.69
C HIS A 87 12.98 -7.57 3.79
N TYR A 88 13.27 -6.55 2.96
CA TYR A 88 12.26 -5.96 2.11
C TYR A 88 11.51 -7.02 1.30
N PHE A 89 10.19 -7.06 1.41
CA PHE A 89 9.37 -8.00 0.67
C PHE A 89 8.10 -7.34 0.13
N THR A 90 7.90 -7.46 -1.17
CA THR A 90 6.66 -7.05 -1.82
C THR A 90 5.63 -8.17 -1.71
N ALA A 91 4.95 -8.25 -0.56
CA ALA A 91 3.92 -9.26 -0.33
C ALA A 91 2.76 -9.17 -1.34
N PRO A 92 2.09 -10.29 -1.68
CA PRO A 92 1.10 -10.33 -2.75
C PRO A 92 -0.05 -9.33 -2.58
N TYR A 93 -0.55 -9.17 -1.36
CA TYR A 93 -1.64 -8.23 -1.05
C TYR A 93 -1.12 -6.93 -0.43
N ALA A 94 -0.37 -7.01 0.67
CA ALA A 94 0.13 -5.82 1.35
C ALA A 94 1.10 -4.98 0.49
N GLY A 95 2.01 -5.63 -0.25
CA GLY A 95 3.00 -4.93 -1.08
C GLY A 95 2.46 -4.53 -2.46
N LEU A 96 1.96 -5.48 -3.25
CA LEU A 96 1.55 -5.20 -4.63
C LEU A 96 0.28 -4.34 -4.69
N PHE A 97 -0.69 -4.61 -3.83
CA PHE A 97 -1.98 -3.95 -3.85
C PHE A 97 -2.05 -2.81 -2.84
N VAL A 98 -1.91 -3.08 -1.54
CA VAL A 98 -2.19 -2.07 -0.50
C VAL A 98 -1.16 -0.93 -0.52
N SER A 99 0.13 -1.24 -0.53
CA SER A 99 1.18 -0.22 -0.57
C SER A 99 1.03 0.66 -1.82
N THR A 100 0.71 0.11 -2.99
CA THR A 100 0.36 0.91 -4.19
C THR A 100 -0.92 1.73 -3.99
N LEU A 101 -1.98 1.10 -3.48
CA LEU A 101 -3.28 1.71 -3.26
C LEU A 101 -3.17 2.91 -2.32
N THR A 102 -2.43 2.81 -1.22
CA THR A 102 -2.27 3.92 -0.28
C THR A 102 -1.61 5.15 -0.90
N HIS A 103 -0.69 4.98 -1.87
CA HIS A 103 -0.16 6.10 -2.65
C HIS A 103 -1.21 6.70 -3.60
N ILE A 104 -2.10 5.88 -4.18
CA ILE A 104 -3.23 6.35 -5.01
C ILE A 104 -4.26 7.09 -4.15
N LEU A 105 -4.58 6.57 -2.96
CA LEU A 105 -5.61 7.13 -2.08
C LEU A 105 -5.25 8.52 -1.57
N THR A 106 -3.96 8.85 -1.44
CA THR A 106 -3.52 10.19 -1.00
C THR A 106 -4.14 11.30 -1.87
N PRO A 107 -3.87 11.41 -3.19
CA PRO A 107 -4.51 12.40 -4.05
C PRO A 107 -6.00 12.14 -4.25
N ARG A 108 -6.44 10.88 -4.32
CA ARG A 108 -7.83 10.56 -4.64
C ARG A 108 -8.81 10.87 -3.52
N LEU A 109 -8.39 10.74 -2.26
CA LEU A 109 -9.28 10.88 -1.11
C LEU A 109 -8.94 12.08 -0.21
N LEU A 110 -7.71 12.62 -0.26
CA LEU A 110 -7.33 13.73 0.61
C LEU A 110 -7.42 15.09 -0.09
N SER A 111 -7.53 15.13 -1.42
CA SER A 111 -7.73 16.38 -2.16
C SER A 111 -9.02 17.10 -1.73
N ASN A 112 -8.96 18.44 -1.66
CA ASN A 112 -10.10 19.27 -1.35
C ASN A 112 -10.88 19.63 -2.63
N HIS A 113 -12.13 19.20 -2.72
CA HIS A 113 -13.02 19.46 -3.86
C HIS A 113 -13.90 20.70 -3.62
N SER A 114 -13.26 21.84 -3.36
CA SER A 114 -13.98 23.11 -3.15
C SER A 114 -14.70 23.57 -4.42
N ALA A 115 -15.52 24.62 -4.31
CA ALA A 115 -16.19 25.19 -5.48
C ALA A 115 -15.20 25.76 -6.51
N GLU A 116 -14.06 26.26 -6.04
CA GLU A 116 -12.96 26.79 -6.87
C GLU A 116 -12.14 25.69 -7.53
N HIS A 117 -12.02 24.52 -6.87
CA HIS A 117 -11.27 23.36 -7.34
C HIS A 117 -12.12 22.08 -7.35
N PRO A 118 -13.14 21.98 -8.22
CA PRO A 118 -14.06 20.84 -8.23
C PRO A 118 -13.37 19.51 -8.57
N ASP A 119 -12.26 19.55 -9.32
CA ASP A 119 -11.45 18.36 -9.65
C ASP A 119 -10.54 17.91 -8.48
N GLY A 120 -10.47 18.71 -7.41
CA GLY A 120 -9.69 18.42 -6.23
C GLY A 120 -8.26 18.98 -6.30
N ILE A 121 -7.81 19.59 -5.20
CA ILE A 121 -6.40 19.97 -5.01
C ILE A 121 -5.89 19.45 -3.67
N LEU A 122 -4.71 18.83 -3.67
CA LEU A 122 -4.02 18.42 -2.46
C LEU A 122 -2.77 19.29 -2.31
N GLY A 123 -2.89 20.39 -1.57
CA GLY A 123 -1.76 21.26 -1.22
C GLY A 123 -1.07 20.85 0.09
N HIS A 124 0.05 21.51 0.43
CA HIS A 124 0.84 21.20 1.62
C HIS A 124 0.05 21.32 2.93
N ASP A 125 -0.83 22.31 3.07
CA ASP A 125 -1.61 22.48 4.30
C ASP A 125 -2.63 21.36 4.52
N ILE A 126 -3.28 20.90 3.44
CA ILE A 126 -4.19 19.78 3.48
C ILE A 126 -3.42 18.50 3.83
N LEU A 127 -2.30 18.25 3.15
CA LEU A 127 -1.43 17.11 3.40
C LEU A 127 -0.95 17.08 4.86
N LYS A 128 -0.43 18.20 5.38
CA LYS A 128 0.00 18.32 6.77
C LYS A 128 -1.13 18.04 7.76
N SER A 129 -2.33 18.55 7.51
CA SER A 129 -3.50 18.33 8.38
C SER A 129 -3.85 16.85 8.53
N PHE A 130 -3.93 16.13 7.41
CA PHE A 130 -4.27 14.70 7.42
C PHE A 130 -3.20 13.83 8.09
N TYR A 131 -1.92 14.21 7.99
CA TYR A 131 -0.81 13.46 8.61
C TYR A 131 -0.38 14.00 9.98
N GLY A 132 -1.08 14.99 10.54
CA GLY A 132 -0.75 15.56 11.86
C GLY A 132 0.61 16.26 11.91
N ILE A 133 1.02 16.91 10.82
CA ILE A 133 2.29 17.63 10.71
C ILE A 133 2.08 19.13 10.91
N THR A 134 3.05 19.79 11.56
CA THR A 134 3.11 21.26 11.72
C THR A 134 4.45 21.79 11.22
N GLY A 135 4.52 23.10 10.93
CA GLY A 135 5.74 23.76 10.44
C GLY A 135 5.75 23.97 8.93
N ASP A 136 6.89 24.46 8.45
CA ASP A 136 7.25 24.64 7.04
C ASP A 136 8.32 23.62 6.61
N SER A 137 8.74 23.63 5.34
CA SER A 137 9.79 22.75 4.79
C SER A 137 11.06 22.64 5.65
N ALA A 138 11.44 23.67 6.41
CA ALA A 138 12.62 23.68 7.27
C ALA A 138 12.35 23.17 8.71
N SER A 139 11.09 23.14 9.15
CA SER A 139 10.70 22.93 10.55
C SER A 139 9.59 21.89 10.76
N LEU A 140 9.31 21.05 9.75
CA LEU A 140 8.28 20.01 9.82
C LEU A 140 8.43 19.15 11.09
N THR A 141 7.34 19.04 11.85
CA THR A 141 7.26 18.28 13.11
C THR A 141 5.98 17.46 13.14
N TYR A 142 6.08 16.20 13.52
CA TYR A 142 4.94 15.31 13.72
C TYR A 142 4.29 15.51 15.10
N GLN A 143 2.96 15.61 15.12
CA GLN A 143 2.12 15.72 16.30
C GLN A 143 1.23 14.47 16.41
N PRO A 144 1.68 13.40 17.09
CA PRO A 144 0.91 12.16 17.22
C PRO A 144 -0.51 12.41 17.73
N GLY A 145 -1.51 11.89 17.02
CA GLY A 145 -2.93 12.05 17.36
C GLY A 145 -3.59 13.35 16.87
N HIS A 146 -2.89 14.17 16.08
CA HIS A 146 -3.44 15.40 15.48
C HIS A 146 -3.86 15.25 14.01
N GLU A 147 -3.87 14.02 13.47
CA GLU A 147 -4.41 13.69 12.15
C GLU A 147 -5.88 14.11 12.06
N ARG A 148 -6.22 15.02 11.15
CA ARG A 148 -7.58 15.57 11.03
C ARG A 148 -7.93 16.05 9.63
N ILE A 149 -9.21 15.97 9.31
CA ILE A 149 -9.78 16.67 8.15
C ILE A 149 -9.60 18.18 8.39
N PRO A 150 -8.98 18.93 7.46
CA PRO A 150 -8.81 20.36 7.64
C PRO A 150 -10.14 21.12 7.56
N GLU A 151 -10.17 22.32 8.14
CA GLU A 151 -11.30 23.24 7.98
C GLU A 151 -11.50 23.60 6.50
N ASN A 152 -12.76 23.83 6.09
CA ASN A 152 -13.15 24.14 4.70
C ASN A 152 -12.71 23.07 3.67
N TRP A 153 -12.65 21.81 4.09
CA TRP A 153 -12.40 20.67 3.22
C TRP A 153 -13.70 20.02 2.74
N TYR A 154 -13.78 19.73 1.45
CA TYR A 154 -14.94 19.11 0.80
C TYR A 154 -14.54 17.78 0.17
N ARG A 155 -15.32 16.74 0.47
CA ARG A 155 -15.12 15.43 -0.15
C ARG A 155 -15.36 15.49 -1.66
N ARG A 156 -14.72 14.59 -2.40
CA ARG A 156 -15.03 14.36 -3.81
C ARG A 156 -16.53 14.11 -4.06
N PRO A 157 -17.08 14.59 -5.19
CA PRO A 157 -18.52 14.55 -5.44
C PRO A 157 -19.06 13.15 -5.78
N ASP A 158 -18.21 12.28 -6.34
CA ASP A 158 -18.53 10.93 -6.76
C ASP A 158 -18.03 9.87 -5.74
N GLU A 159 -18.29 8.58 -5.98
CA GLU A 159 -17.82 7.45 -5.16
C GLU A 159 -16.54 6.84 -5.74
N TYR A 160 -15.58 6.44 -4.91
CA TYR A 160 -14.25 5.99 -5.36
C TYR A 160 -14.22 4.48 -5.22
N ASP A 161 -14.70 3.83 -6.27
CA ASP A 161 -15.03 2.41 -6.26
C ASP A 161 -13.99 1.56 -7.01
N ILE A 162 -14.24 0.26 -7.06
CA ILE A 162 -13.33 -0.72 -7.67
C ILE A 162 -13.02 -0.40 -9.15
N PRO A 163 -14.00 -0.02 -10.00
CA PRO A 163 -13.72 0.46 -11.36
C PRO A 163 -12.69 1.60 -11.42
N LEU A 164 -12.85 2.66 -10.62
CA LEU A 164 -11.91 3.79 -10.62
C LEU A 164 -10.53 3.39 -10.08
N ILE A 165 -10.50 2.58 -9.01
CA ILE A 165 -9.26 2.01 -8.48
C ILE A 165 -8.54 1.21 -9.58
N SER A 166 -9.26 0.37 -10.32
CA SER A 166 -8.67 -0.46 -11.38
C SER A 166 -8.05 0.39 -12.49
N LEU A 167 -8.71 1.50 -12.89
CA LEU A 167 -8.16 2.42 -13.89
C LEU A 167 -6.86 3.10 -13.44
N ASP A 168 -6.74 3.47 -12.17
CA ASP A 168 -5.51 4.07 -11.65
C ASP A 168 -4.39 3.03 -11.50
N PHE A 169 -4.72 1.79 -11.11
CA PHE A 169 -3.78 0.67 -11.13
C PHE A 169 -3.29 0.38 -12.56
N ASP A 170 -4.18 0.36 -13.56
CA ASP A 170 -3.82 0.11 -14.97
C ASP A 170 -2.86 1.20 -15.50
N LYS A 171 -3.10 2.47 -15.16
CA LYS A 171 -2.20 3.57 -15.52
C LYS A 171 -0.82 3.40 -14.88
N LEU A 172 -0.77 3.14 -13.57
CA LEU A 172 0.49 2.91 -12.88
C LEU A 172 1.20 1.65 -13.40
N ALA A 173 0.47 0.61 -13.77
CA ALA A 173 1.05 -0.61 -14.35
C ALA A 173 1.73 -0.35 -15.71
N LEU A 174 1.20 0.59 -16.51
CA LEU A 174 1.77 0.98 -17.79
C LEU A 174 2.99 1.90 -17.62
N GLU A 175 2.93 2.86 -16.70
CA GLU A 175 3.97 3.87 -16.49
C GLU A 175 5.10 3.39 -15.56
N HIS A 176 4.75 2.54 -14.59
CA HIS A 176 5.60 2.09 -13.48
C HIS A 176 5.41 0.59 -13.17
N PRO A 177 5.70 -0.33 -14.12
CA PRO A 177 5.54 -1.77 -13.92
C PRO A 177 6.36 -2.31 -12.72
N GLU A 178 7.42 -1.63 -12.30
CA GLU A 178 8.24 -1.97 -11.13
C GLU A 178 7.45 -1.98 -9.81
N PHE A 179 6.36 -1.21 -9.71
CA PHE A 179 5.49 -1.19 -8.52
C PHE A 179 4.76 -2.51 -8.27
N PHE A 180 4.72 -3.37 -9.28
CA PHE A 180 4.03 -4.65 -9.26
C PHE A 180 4.98 -5.84 -9.39
N SER A 181 6.26 -5.62 -9.08
CA SER A 181 7.26 -6.69 -9.02
C SER A 181 7.09 -7.50 -7.74
N PHE A 182 6.59 -8.73 -7.86
CA PHE A 182 6.49 -9.65 -6.74
C PHE A 182 7.86 -10.25 -6.40
N GLY A 183 8.29 -10.18 -5.14
CA GLY A 183 9.62 -10.61 -4.71
C GLY A 183 10.14 -9.78 -3.54
N GLY A 184 11.45 -9.81 -3.32
CA GLY A 184 12.06 -9.09 -2.20
C GLY A 184 13.58 -9.22 -2.16
N ASN A 185 14.19 -8.57 -1.17
CA ASN A 185 15.60 -8.75 -0.86
C ASN A 185 15.86 -10.16 -0.31
N THR A 186 17.01 -10.75 -0.63
CA THR A 186 17.40 -12.10 -0.23
C THR A 186 18.33 -12.10 0.99
N GLY A 187 18.00 -11.31 2.01
CA GLY A 187 18.77 -11.20 3.26
C GLY A 187 19.93 -10.22 3.25
N LYS A 188 20.05 -9.40 2.20
CA LYS A 188 20.99 -8.28 2.12
C LYS A 188 20.29 -7.07 1.50
N THR A 189 20.76 -5.86 1.79
CA THR A 189 20.28 -4.69 1.05
C THR A 189 20.71 -4.77 -0.41
N ASN A 190 19.95 -4.13 -1.30
CA ASN A 190 20.20 -4.11 -2.75
C ASN A 190 20.30 -5.52 -3.37
N SER A 191 19.47 -6.47 -2.90
CA SER A 191 19.47 -7.85 -3.38
C SER A 191 18.09 -8.29 -3.87
N PHE A 192 17.29 -7.36 -4.37
CA PHE A 192 15.93 -7.63 -4.81
C PHE A 192 15.94 -8.72 -5.91
N ALA A 193 15.24 -9.81 -5.65
CA ALA A 193 14.98 -10.88 -6.60
C ALA A 193 13.47 -11.01 -6.82
N GLY A 194 13.06 -11.11 -8.08
CA GLY A 194 11.67 -11.39 -8.44
C GLY A 194 11.32 -12.86 -8.18
N ALA A 195 10.14 -13.10 -7.62
CA ALA A 195 9.64 -14.44 -7.36
C ALA A 195 8.95 -15.04 -8.59
N ASP A 196 9.10 -16.35 -8.76
CA ASP A 196 8.46 -17.12 -9.82
C ASP A 196 6.99 -17.40 -9.46
N LEU A 197 6.09 -16.61 -10.04
CA LEU A 197 4.64 -16.77 -9.86
C LEU A 197 4.11 -18.07 -10.45
N ASP A 198 4.73 -18.59 -11.51
CA ASP A 198 4.31 -19.86 -12.11
C ASP A 198 4.57 -20.99 -11.11
N ASP A 199 5.76 -21.01 -10.49
CA ASP A 199 6.06 -21.99 -9.46
C ASP A 199 5.18 -21.80 -8.22
N LEU A 200 5.05 -20.56 -7.72
CA LEU A 200 4.25 -20.24 -6.53
C LEU A 200 2.80 -20.71 -6.66
N THR A 201 2.19 -20.46 -7.82
CA THR A 201 0.74 -20.66 -8.02
C THR A 201 0.38 -21.95 -8.75
N GLY A 202 1.38 -22.68 -9.25
CA GLY A 202 1.18 -23.87 -10.09
C GLY A 202 0.66 -23.54 -11.49
N GLY A 203 1.14 -22.43 -12.06
CA GLY A 203 0.81 -21.94 -13.40
C GLY A 203 -0.56 -21.24 -13.50
N ALA A 204 -1.18 -20.87 -12.39
CA ALA A 204 -2.43 -20.09 -12.41
C ALA A 204 -2.17 -18.62 -12.76
N TYR A 205 -1.02 -18.09 -12.33
CA TYR A 205 -0.56 -16.74 -12.62
C TYR A 205 0.92 -16.76 -13.00
N ASN A 206 1.30 -15.84 -13.88
CA ASN A 206 2.67 -15.62 -14.30
C ASN A 206 2.95 -14.11 -14.37
N ALA A 207 4.22 -13.72 -14.32
CA ALA A 207 4.61 -12.31 -14.33
C ALA A 207 4.22 -11.56 -15.63
N LYS A 208 4.15 -12.25 -16.78
CA LYS A 208 3.86 -11.63 -18.09
C LYS A 208 2.40 -11.17 -18.20
N ASP A 209 1.49 -11.88 -17.55
CA ASP A 209 0.05 -11.64 -17.64
C ASP A 209 -0.54 -11.09 -16.33
N LEU A 210 0.27 -10.91 -15.28
CA LEU A 210 -0.21 -10.47 -13.96
C LEU A 210 -0.97 -9.13 -14.04
N LEU A 211 -0.52 -8.20 -14.87
CA LEU A 211 -1.13 -6.87 -15.01
C LEU A 211 -2.26 -6.82 -16.05
N LYS A 212 -2.66 -7.97 -16.61
CA LYS A 212 -3.77 -8.02 -17.57
C LYS A 212 -5.10 -8.23 -16.87
N GLY A 213 -6.02 -7.30 -17.08
CA GLY A 213 -7.38 -7.38 -16.54
C GLY A 213 -7.37 -7.53 -15.02
N LYS A 214 -8.00 -8.58 -14.51
CA LYS A 214 -8.19 -8.78 -13.06
C LYS A 214 -7.09 -9.64 -12.41
N ASN A 215 -6.07 -10.05 -13.16
CA ASN A 215 -5.10 -11.05 -12.69
C ASN A 215 -4.37 -10.61 -11.42
N LEU A 216 -3.95 -9.35 -11.32
CA LEU A 216 -3.25 -8.81 -10.15
C LEU A 216 -4.09 -8.93 -8.88
N ILE A 217 -5.32 -8.41 -8.89
CA ILE A 217 -6.20 -8.45 -7.72
C ILE A 217 -6.63 -9.88 -7.40
N CYS A 218 -6.88 -10.72 -8.42
CA CYS A 218 -7.21 -12.13 -8.23
C CYS A 218 -6.05 -12.91 -7.58
N PHE A 219 -4.81 -12.66 -8.02
CA PHE A 219 -3.62 -13.22 -7.41
C PHE A 219 -3.46 -12.72 -5.97
N ALA A 220 -3.49 -11.40 -5.75
CA ALA A 220 -3.30 -10.79 -4.44
C ALA A 220 -4.30 -11.33 -3.40
N LEU A 221 -5.58 -11.41 -3.78
CA LEU A 221 -6.65 -11.93 -2.93
C LEU A 221 -6.49 -13.41 -2.60
N GLN A 222 -6.23 -14.26 -3.60
CA GLN A 222 -6.06 -15.70 -3.36
C GLN A 222 -4.76 -15.99 -2.58
N ALA A 223 -3.67 -15.28 -2.86
CA ALA A 223 -2.40 -15.45 -2.15
C ALA A 223 -2.49 -14.98 -0.70
N SER A 224 -3.23 -13.90 -0.43
CA SER A 224 -3.57 -13.47 0.93
C SER A 224 -4.33 -14.57 1.68
N GLN A 225 -5.39 -15.14 1.06
CA GLN A 225 -6.16 -16.22 1.67
C GLN A 225 -5.30 -17.46 1.97
N ALA A 226 -4.35 -17.79 1.10
CA ALA A 226 -3.47 -18.94 1.28
C ALA A 226 -2.52 -18.79 2.48
N GLY A 227 -2.19 -17.55 2.88
CA GLY A 227 -1.38 -17.25 4.06
C GLY A 227 -2.17 -17.17 5.38
N MET A 228 -3.51 -17.26 5.34
CA MET A 228 -4.34 -17.11 6.54
C MET A 228 -4.43 -18.40 7.37
N ALA A 229 -4.50 -18.25 8.69
CA ALA A 229 -4.89 -19.34 9.59
C ALA A 229 -6.32 -19.81 9.29
N ALA A 230 -6.63 -21.08 9.60
CA ALA A 230 -7.90 -21.72 9.23
C ALA A 230 -9.17 -20.92 9.58
N PRO A 231 -9.33 -20.33 10.79
CA PRO A 231 -10.52 -19.54 11.11
C PRO A 231 -10.69 -18.28 10.24
N ALA A 232 -9.58 -17.61 9.92
CA ALA A 232 -9.60 -16.43 9.05
C ALA A 232 -9.88 -16.83 7.59
N SER A 233 -9.29 -17.94 7.13
CA SER A 233 -9.54 -18.48 5.80
C SER A 233 -10.99 -18.93 5.59
N GLU A 234 -11.65 -19.47 6.62
CA GLU A 234 -13.08 -19.82 6.58
C GLU A 234 -13.97 -18.58 6.48
N PHE A 235 -13.68 -17.55 7.28
CA PHE A 235 -14.39 -16.27 7.19
C PHE A 235 -14.21 -15.63 5.81
N TYR A 236 -12.99 -15.64 5.28
CA TYR A 236 -12.67 -15.15 3.95
C TYR A 236 -13.47 -15.92 2.88
N SER A 237 -13.48 -17.26 2.97
CA SER A 237 -14.21 -18.12 2.04
C SER A 237 -15.70 -17.79 1.99
N LYS A 238 -16.29 -17.48 3.14
CA LYS A 238 -17.72 -17.16 3.25
C LYS A 238 -18.07 -15.78 2.69
N ASN A 239 -17.21 -14.77 2.89
CA ASN A 239 -17.57 -13.37 2.64
C ASN A 239 -16.89 -12.76 1.41
N ILE A 240 -15.71 -13.25 1.03
CA ILE A 240 -14.88 -12.65 -0.04
C ILE A 240 -14.81 -13.55 -1.28
N SER A 241 -14.72 -14.88 -1.12
CA SER A 241 -14.66 -15.79 -2.28
C SER A 241 -15.85 -15.72 -3.24
N PRO A 242 -17.10 -15.41 -2.82
CA PRO A 242 -18.21 -15.19 -3.76
C PRO A 242 -17.94 -14.04 -4.74
N MET A 243 -17.31 -12.96 -4.25
CA MET A 243 -16.88 -11.82 -5.08
C MET A 243 -15.77 -12.24 -6.05
N MET A 244 -14.78 -13.01 -5.61
CA MET A 244 -13.72 -13.51 -6.51
C MET A 244 -14.28 -14.42 -7.61
N SER A 245 -15.28 -15.23 -7.27
CA SER A 245 -15.96 -16.13 -8.21
C SER A 245 -16.70 -15.35 -9.28
N SER A 246 -17.39 -14.26 -8.90
CA SER A 246 -18.06 -13.39 -9.87
C SER A 246 -17.09 -12.61 -10.76
N MET A 247 -15.85 -12.40 -10.30
CA MET A 247 -14.79 -11.76 -11.08
C MET A 247 -14.19 -12.68 -12.15
N GLY A 248 -14.37 -14.00 -12.05
CA GLY A 248 -13.79 -14.98 -12.97
C GLY A 248 -12.29 -15.25 -12.75
N CYS A 249 -11.83 -15.13 -11.51
CA CYS A 249 -10.41 -15.31 -11.16
C CYS A 249 -9.89 -16.73 -11.45
N PRO A 250 -8.75 -16.91 -12.14
CA PRO A 250 -8.08 -18.21 -12.26
C PRO A 250 -7.77 -18.81 -10.88
N ALA A 251 -8.21 -20.04 -10.62
CA ALA A 251 -8.01 -20.68 -9.33
C ALA A 251 -6.55 -21.14 -9.16
N MET A 252 -5.90 -20.73 -8.06
CA MET A 252 -4.60 -21.29 -7.67
C MET A 252 -4.77 -22.74 -7.22
N LYS A 253 -4.06 -23.67 -7.86
CA LYS A 253 -4.09 -25.10 -7.49
C LYS A 253 -3.21 -25.41 -6.29
N ARG A 254 -2.21 -24.58 -6.06
CA ARG A 254 -1.26 -24.67 -4.94
C ARG A 254 -0.78 -23.26 -4.57
N TYR A 255 -0.23 -23.15 -3.37
CA TYR A 255 0.55 -22.00 -2.93
C TYR A 255 1.88 -22.53 -2.37
N ASN A 256 2.91 -22.57 -3.23
CA ASN A 256 4.22 -23.14 -2.88
C ASN A 256 5.02 -22.16 -2.01
N THR A 257 4.81 -22.19 -0.69
CA THR A 257 5.53 -21.32 0.25
C THR A 257 7.04 -21.58 0.28
N SER A 258 7.50 -22.76 -0.16
CA SER A 258 8.95 -23.02 -0.31
C SER A 258 9.60 -22.10 -1.35
N ALA A 259 8.85 -21.62 -2.35
CA ALA A 259 9.33 -20.64 -3.33
C ALA A 259 9.64 -19.28 -2.69
N LEU A 260 9.17 -19.02 -1.46
CA LEU A 260 9.38 -17.77 -0.73
C LEU A 260 10.53 -17.84 0.27
N GLN A 261 11.11 -19.01 0.53
CA GLN A 261 12.13 -19.21 1.57
C GLN A 261 13.42 -18.41 1.38
N ILE A 262 13.69 -17.93 0.15
CA ILE A 262 14.84 -17.07 -0.13
C ILE A 262 14.66 -15.63 0.33
N TYR A 263 13.42 -15.22 0.64
CA TYR A 263 13.07 -13.90 1.13
C TYR A 263 12.85 -13.98 2.64
N PRO A 264 13.79 -13.50 3.47
CA PRO A 264 13.67 -13.63 4.91
C PRO A 264 12.57 -12.74 5.52
N GLY A 265 12.03 -11.80 4.76
CA GLY A 265 10.87 -10.99 5.17
C GLY A 265 9.55 -11.43 4.55
N ALA A 266 9.45 -12.63 3.97
CA ALA A 266 8.17 -13.16 3.44
C ALA A 266 7.29 -13.81 4.51
#